data_AF-A0A8J3SAZ1-F1
#
_entry.id   AF-A0A8J3SAZ1-F1
#
_cell.length_a   1.000
_cell.length_b   1.000
_cell.length_c   1.000
_cell.angle_alpha   90.00
_cell.angle_beta   90.00
_cell.angle_gamma   90.00
#
_symmetry.space_group_name_H-M   'P 1'
#
loop_
_entity.id
_entity.type
_entity.pdbx_description
1 polymer ?
#
loop_
_entity_poly.entity_id
_entity_poly.type
_entity_poly.pdbx_seq_one_letter_code
_entity_poly.pdbx_strand_id
1 'polypeptide(L)'
;MAGGEPLFSGISEIIGRRHRISDLDPGSGTFEIQDDDRAVRVVLEPDLLAAYSEQLDEHDIPGLSASPRDAQDRIRVKHITMCIEEIFESDIHSSLLEIRLARAADGRISLSDRRGAPRRSPISTHTETGYWSPDRPDA
;
A
#
# COMPACT_ATOMS: atom_id res chain seq x y z
N MET A 1 -11.92 11.73 27.93
CA MET A 1 -11.38 10.93 26.82
C MET A 1 -10.41 9.93 27.39
N ALA A 2 -10.21 8.80 26.71
CA ALA A 2 -9.12 7.91 27.04
C ALA A 2 -7.78 8.65 26.89
N GLY A 3 -6.80 8.39 27.76
CA GLY A 3 -5.47 9.00 27.64
C GLY A 3 -4.75 8.57 26.35
N GLY A 4 -3.62 9.22 26.05
CA GLY A 4 -2.81 8.91 24.86
C GLY A 4 -2.36 7.46 24.77
N GLU A 5 -1.98 6.84 25.89
CA GLU A 5 -1.51 5.46 25.93
C GLU A 5 -2.60 4.42 25.58
N PRO A 6 -3.85 4.51 26.09
CA PRO A 6 -4.96 3.69 25.59
C PRO A 6 -5.27 3.88 24.09
N LEU A 7 -5.19 5.10 23.57
CA LEU A 7 -5.38 5.37 22.14
C LEU A 7 -4.27 4.70 21.32
N PHE A 8 -3.02 4.86 21.73
CA PHE A 8 -1.86 4.24 21.12
C PHE A 8 -1.95 2.71 21.12
N SER A 9 -2.35 2.13 22.24
CA SER A 9 -2.57 0.68 22.37
C SER A 9 -3.66 0.20 21.41
N GLY A 10 -4.76 0.95 21.29
CA GLY A 10 -5.83 0.62 20.33
C GLY A 10 -5.36 0.68 18.87
N ILE A 11 -4.54 1.68 18.51
CA ILE A 11 -3.99 1.82 17.16
C ILE A 11 -3.05 0.66 16.84
N SER A 12 -2.07 0.39 17.71
CA SER A 12 -1.11 -0.70 17.52
C SER A 12 -1.79 -2.08 17.47
N GLU A 13 -2.85 -2.29 18.26
CA GLU A 13 -3.65 -3.52 18.19
C GLU A 13 -4.33 -3.68 16.82
N ILE A 14 -4.93 -2.62 16.26
CA ILE A 14 -5.61 -2.71 14.96
C ILE A 14 -4.61 -2.94 13.84
N ILE A 15 -3.51 -2.18 13.81
CA ILE A 15 -2.43 -2.34 12.81
C ILE A 15 -1.85 -3.77 12.89
N GLY A 16 -1.63 -4.28 14.10
CA GLY A 16 -1.08 -5.61 14.35
C GLY A 16 -1.92 -6.77 13.83
N ARG A 17 -3.18 -6.52 13.42
CA ARG A 17 -4.05 -7.52 12.78
C ARG A 17 -3.70 -7.74 11.31
N ARG A 18 -3.09 -6.74 10.66
CA ARG A 18 -2.75 -6.76 9.22
C ARG A 18 -1.25 -6.78 8.99
N HIS A 19 -0.50 -6.12 9.85
CA HIS A 19 0.94 -5.97 9.73
C HIS A 19 1.65 -6.60 10.91
N ARG A 20 2.90 -7.02 10.68
CA ARG A 20 3.77 -7.47 11.77
C ARG A 20 4.36 -6.23 12.44
N ILE A 21 4.21 -6.14 13.77
CA ILE A 21 4.76 -5.05 14.58
C ILE A 21 5.96 -5.54 15.39
N SER A 22 6.98 -4.69 15.53
CA SER A 22 8.09 -4.86 16.49
C SER A 22 8.33 -3.57 17.30
N ASP A 23 9.20 -3.68 18.31
CA ASP A 23 9.71 -2.55 19.10
C ASP A 23 8.62 -1.63 19.66
N LEU A 24 7.48 -2.23 20.04
CA LEU A 24 6.34 -1.53 20.62
C LEU A 24 6.69 -0.97 22.00
N ASP A 25 6.72 0.34 22.11
CA ASP A 25 6.90 1.09 23.35
C ASP A 25 5.75 2.08 23.55
N PRO A 26 4.73 1.72 24.34
CA PRO A 26 3.61 2.60 24.66
C PRO A 26 4.02 3.87 25.42
N GLY A 27 5.13 3.83 26.17
CA GLY A 27 5.59 4.96 26.96
C GLY A 27 6.18 6.08 26.11
N SER A 28 6.91 5.74 25.06
CA SER A 28 7.38 6.70 24.05
C SER A 28 6.41 6.90 22.89
N GLY A 29 5.36 6.06 22.79
CA GLY A 29 4.43 6.08 21.69
C GLY A 29 5.07 5.65 20.37
N THR A 30 5.95 4.65 20.39
CA THR A 30 6.66 4.20 19.19
C THR A 30 6.48 2.72 18.90
N PHE A 31 6.51 2.34 17.63
CA PHE A 31 6.56 0.95 17.17
C PHE A 31 7.09 0.90 15.73
N GLU A 32 7.42 -0.29 15.25
CA GLU A 32 7.79 -0.49 13.85
C GLU A 32 6.78 -1.37 13.12
N ILE A 33 6.42 -0.99 11.89
CA ILE A 33 5.65 -1.81 10.96
C ILE A 33 6.63 -2.51 10.03
N GLN A 34 6.56 -3.84 10.00
CA GLN A 34 7.44 -4.68 9.19
C GLN A 34 6.80 -4.97 7.82
N ASP A 35 7.58 -4.80 6.77
CA ASP A 35 7.37 -5.26 5.39
C ASP A 35 8.44 -6.31 5.05
N ASP A 36 8.27 -7.06 3.95
CA ASP A 36 9.15 -8.19 3.61
C ASP A 36 10.65 -7.83 3.60
N ASP A 37 10.98 -6.61 3.15
CA ASP A 37 12.36 -6.16 2.97
C ASP A 37 12.78 -5.01 3.92
N ARG A 38 11.88 -4.50 4.78
CA ARG A 38 12.15 -3.29 5.58
C ARG A 38 11.24 -3.10 6.79
N ALA A 39 11.68 -2.27 7.72
CA ALA A 39 10.90 -1.80 8.87
C ALA A 39 10.66 -0.29 8.77
N VAL A 40 9.43 0.15 9.02
CA VAL A 40 9.06 1.57 9.07
C VAL A 40 8.70 1.94 10.49
N ARG A 41 9.44 2.89 11.06
CA ARG A 41 9.19 3.38 12.43
C ARG A 41 8.00 4.36 12.45
N VAL A 42 7.05 4.08 13.32
CA VAL A 42 5.89 4.92 13.64
C VAL A 42 6.12 5.59 14.98
N VAL A 43 5.85 6.89 15.04
CA VAL A 43 5.97 7.72 16.26
C VAL A 43 4.65 8.46 16.46
N LEU A 44 3.96 8.14 17.54
CA LEU A 44 2.68 8.69 17.98
C LEU A 44 2.81 9.03 19.47
N GLU A 45 3.50 10.13 19.77
CA GLU A 45 3.70 10.58 21.15
C GLU A 45 2.35 10.68 21.87
N PRO A 46 2.18 10.06 23.06
CA PRO A 46 0.87 9.93 23.69
C PRO A 46 0.12 11.25 23.88
N ASP A 47 0.83 12.31 24.29
CA ASP A 47 0.22 13.62 24.53
C ASP A 47 -0.24 14.29 23.23
N LEU A 48 0.57 14.19 22.17
CA LEU A 48 0.22 14.72 20.85
C LEU A 48 -0.91 13.91 20.21
N LEU A 49 -0.90 12.59 20.37
CA LEU A 49 -1.93 11.71 19.88
C LEU A 49 -3.28 12.00 20.56
N ALA A 50 -3.27 12.21 21.88
CA ALA A 50 -4.45 12.60 22.61
C ALA A 50 -5.00 13.92 22.06
N ALA A 51 -4.17 14.97 21.99
CA ALA A 51 -4.57 16.29 21.49
C ALA A 51 -5.10 16.24 20.05
N TYR A 52 -4.43 15.50 19.16
CA TYR A 52 -4.87 15.30 17.79
C TYR A 52 -6.22 14.58 17.71
N SER A 53 -6.39 13.53 18.52
CA SER A 53 -7.68 12.81 18.60
C SER A 53 -8.81 13.71 19.09
N GLU A 54 -8.55 14.67 20.00
CA GLU A 54 -9.59 15.62 20.44
C GLU A 54 -9.99 16.61 19.34
N GLN A 55 -9.07 16.94 18.43
CA GLN A 55 -9.30 17.85 17.31
C GLN A 55 -10.11 17.20 16.19
N LEU A 56 -10.05 15.88 16.05
CA LEU A 56 -10.83 15.15 15.05
C LEU A 56 -12.33 15.31 15.30
N ASP A 57 -13.01 15.91 14.32
CA ASP A 57 -14.43 16.23 14.38
C ASP A 57 -15.22 15.67 13.17
N GLU A 58 -16.44 16.16 12.97
CA GLU A 58 -17.34 15.73 11.89
C GLU A 58 -16.79 16.05 10.49
N HIS A 59 -15.96 17.09 10.36
CA HIS A 59 -15.34 17.46 9.10
C HIS A 59 -14.31 16.41 8.67
N ASP A 60 -13.54 15.89 9.62
CA ASP A 60 -12.53 14.86 9.35
C ASP A 60 -13.15 13.47 9.25
N ILE A 61 -14.16 13.20 10.08
CA ILE A 61 -14.83 11.90 10.17
C ILE A 61 -16.35 12.08 10.04
N PRO A 62 -16.91 11.92 8.83
CA PRO A 62 -18.34 11.99 8.62
C PRO A 62 -19.10 10.96 9.47
N GLY A 63 -20.14 11.41 10.17
CA GLY A 63 -20.97 10.61 11.08
C GLY A 63 -20.43 10.47 12.50
N LEU A 64 -19.32 11.15 12.85
CA LEU A 64 -18.75 11.09 14.19
C LEU A 64 -19.69 11.69 15.24
N SER A 65 -20.27 12.86 14.95
CA SER A 65 -21.18 13.57 15.86
C SER A 65 -22.50 12.81 16.11
N ALA A 66 -22.93 12.01 15.14
CA ALA A 66 -24.11 11.16 15.25
C ALA A 66 -23.87 9.88 16.08
N SER A 67 -22.62 9.54 16.36
CA SER A 67 -22.24 8.33 17.08
C SER A 67 -22.25 8.55 18.60
N PRO A 68 -22.62 7.53 19.41
CA PRO A 68 -22.47 7.59 20.87
C PRO A 68 -21.05 7.94 21.30
N ARG A 69 -20.91 8.68 22.41
CA ARG A 69 -19.62 9.23 22.85
C ARG A 69 -18.56 8.15 23.11
N ASP A 70 -18.98 6.99 23.61
CA ASP A 70 -18.15 5.80 23.83
C ASP A 70 -17.71 5.12 22.52
N ALA A 71 -18.47 5.30 21.43
CA ALA A 71 -18.12 4.83 20.10
C ALA A 71 -17.23 5.82 19.34
N GLN A 72 -17.31 7.12 19.62
CA GLN A 72 -16.51 8.16 18.95
C GLN A 72 -15.00 7.92 19.09
N ASP A 73 -14.52 7.57 20.30
CA ASP A 73 -13.10 7.28 20.53
C ASP A 73 -12.64 6.08 19.68
N ARG A 74 -13.48 5.05 19.54
CA ARG A 74 -13.17 3.89 18.67
C ARG A 74 -13.15 4.26 17.20
N ILE A 75 -14.02 5.17 16.78
CA ILE A 75 -14.08 5.66 15.40
C ILE A 75 -12.81 6.47 15.08
N ARG A 76 -12.38 7.36 16.00
CA ARG A 76 -11.14 8.13 15.86
C ARG A 76 -9.91 7.22 15.77
N VAL A 77 -9.82 6.22 16.66
CA VAL A 77 -8.73 5.22 16.61
C VAL A 77 -8.69 4.50 15.26
N LYS A 78 -9.84 4.10 14.72
CA LYS A 78 -9.92 3.47 13.39
C LYS A 78 -9.50 4.43 12.28
N HIS A 79 -9.92 5.69 12.35
CA HIS A 79 -9.54 6.70 11.36
C HIS A 79 -8.03 6.93 11.36
N ILE A 80 -7.42 7.14 12.53
CA ILE A 80 -5.97 7.31 12.66
C ILE A 80 -5.22 6.08 12.14
N THR A 81 -5.72 4.88 12.47
CA THR A 81 -5.13 3.62 11.95
C THR A 81 -5.16 3.58 10.43
N MET A 82 -6.29 3.92 9.81
CA MET A 82 -6.42 3.97 8.36
C MET A 82 -5.43 4.96 7.73
N CYS A 83 -5.25 6.15 8.31
CA CYS A 83 -4.27 7.12 7.82
C CYS A 83 -2.83 6.59 7.90
N ILE A 84 -2.47 5.89 8.98
CA ILE A 84 -1.14 5.28 9.12
C ILE A 84 -0.93 4.21 8.04
N GLU A 85 -1.92 3.34 7.81
CA GLU A 85 -1.87 2.31 6.76
C GLU A 85 -1.74 2.94 5.37
N GLU A 86 -2.51 3.98 5.06
CA GLU A 86 -2.46 4.67 3.75
C GLU A 86 -1.08 5.32 3.49
N ILE A 87 -0.50 5.95 4.51
CA ILE A 87 0.86 6.53 4.42
C ILE A 87 1.89 5.42 4.20
N PHE A 88 1.80 4.33 4.96
CA PHE A 88 2.72 3.21 4.86
C PHE A 88 2.66 2.54 3.48
N GLU A 89 1.46 2.27 2.96
CA GLU A 89 1.26 1.70 1.63
C GLU A 89 1.75 2.64 0.51
N SER A 90 1.51 3.95 0.66
CA SER A 90 2.00 4.96 -0.28
C SER A 90 3.53 5.05 -0.30
N ASP A 91 4.17 4.92 0.86
CA ASP A 91 5.62 4.90 0.98
C ASP A 91 6.23 3.64 0.33
N ILE A 92 5.59 2.47 0.51
CA ILE A 92 5.98 1.23 -0.19
C ILE A 92 5.88 1.43 -1.69
N HIS A 93 4.75 1.93 -2.18
CA HIS A 93 4.52 2.12 -3.60
C HIS A 93 5.53 3.10 -4.22
N SER A 94 5.79 4.22 -3.54
CA SER A 94 6.75 5.23 -3.99
C SER A 94 8.17 4.67 -4.03
N SER A 95 8.57 3.94 -2.99
CA SER A 95 9.90 3.29 -2.93
C SER A 95 10.08 2.25 -4.06
N LEU A 96 9.06 1.46 -4.37
CA LEU A 96 9.10 0.51 -5.49
C LEU A 96 9.20 1.22 -6.84
N LEU A 97 8.54 2.37 -6.98
CA LEU A 97 8.61 3.19 -8.18
C LEU A 97 10.02 3.79 -8.33
N GLU A 98 10.61 4.31 -7.27
CA GLU A 98 12.00 4.81 -7.26
C GLU A 98 13.00 3.71 -7.62
N ILE A 99 12.87 2.51 -7.06
CA ILE A 99 13.72 1.36 -7.40
C ILE A 99 13.56 0.99 -8.89
N ARG A 100 12.33 0.99 -9.43
CA ARG A 100 12.08 0.72 -10.85
C ARG A 100 12.68 1.80 -11.75
N LEU A 101 12.55 3.07 -11.38
CA LEU A 101 13.14 4.20 -12.09
C LEU A 101 14.67 4.14 -12.06
N ALA A 102 15.28 3.88 -10.91
CA ALA A 102 16.72 3.72 -10.77
C ALA A 102 17.23 2.57 -11.66
N ARG A 103 16.54 1.42 -11.68
CA ARG A 103 16.91 0.27 -12.54
C ARG A 103 16.71 0.53 -14.04
N ALA A 104 15.73 1.36 -14.40
CA ALA A 104 15.54 1.81 -15.78
C ALA A 104 16.63 2.82 -16.19
N ALA A 105 17.01 3.74 -15.30
CA ALA A 105 18.10 4.68 -15.50
C ALA A 105 19.47 3.99 -15.59
N ASP A 106 19.68 2.92 -14.83
CA ASP A 106 20.88 2.06 -14.87
C ASP A 106 20.91 1.12 -16.10
N GLY A 107 19.95 1.22 -17.02
CA GLY A 107 19.94 0.47 -18.28
C GLY A 107 19.69 -1.04 -18.14
N ARG A 108 19.36 -1.55 -16.94
CA ARG A 108 19.06 -2.98 -16.71
C ARG A 108 17.67 -3.39 -17.22
N ILE A 109 16.82 -2.43 -17.55
CA ILE A 109 15.57 -2.65 -18.30
C ILE A 109 15.55 -1.65 -19.46
N SER A 110 15.98 -2.07 -20.64
CA SER A 110 15.59 -1.38 -21.88
C SER A 110 14.07 -1.55 -22.05
N LEU A 111 13.31 -0.48 -21.81
CA LEU A 111 11.89 -0.39 -22.18
C LEU A 111 11.68 -0.21 -23.70
N SER A 112 12.75 -0.28 -24.47
CA SER A 112 12.75 -0.27 -25.93
C SER A 112 13.48 -1.53 -26.45
N ASP A 113 12.88 -2.72 -26.30
CA ASP A 113 12.73 -3.69 -27.39
C ASP A 113 12.03 -4.98 -26.92
N ARG A 114 10.70 -4.99 -26.94
CA ARG A 114 9.94 -6.25 -27.10
C ARG A 114 8.96 -6.11 -28.27
N ARG A 115 9.44 -5.63 -29.42
CA ARG A 115 9.07 -6.26 -30.71
C ARG A 115 10.21 -7.22 -31.03
N GLY A 116 9.89 -8.50 -31.09
CA GLY A 116 10.86 -9.59 -31.02
C GLY A 116 11.98 -9.52 -32.07
N ALA A 117 13.16 -9.98 -31.66
CA ALA A 117 14.29 -10.17 -32.55
C ALA A 117 14.01 -11.29 -33.58
N PRO A 118 14.55 -11.15 -34.81
CA PRO A 118 14.11 -11.88 -35.99
C PRO A 118 14.59 -13.34 -35.95
N ARG A 119 13.64 -14.28 -35.83
CA ARG A 119 13.95 -15.70 -36.03
C ARG A 119 13.78 -16.05 -37.50
N ARG A 120 14.94 -16.15 -38.16
CA ARG A 120 15.31 -17.04 -39.28
C ARG A 120 14.19 -17.50 -40.22
N SER A 121 14.35 -17.18 -41.50
CA SER A 121 13.68 -17.81 -42.63
C SER A 121 13.69 -19.34 -42.48
N PRO A 122 12.55 -20.04 -42.52
CA PRO A 122 12.57 -21.44 -42.86
C PRO A 122 12.78 -21.52 -44.38
N ILE A 123 13.88 -22.15 -44.79
CA ILE A 123 13.99 -22.70 -46.13
C ILE A 123 12.82 -23.67 -46.30
N SER A 124 11.89 -23.29 -47.18
CA SER A 124 10.77 -24.11 -47.59
C SER A 124 11.29 -25.18 -48.55
N THR A 125 11.41 -26.41 -48.07
CA THR A 125 11.41 -27.60 -48.92
C THR A 125 10.08 -28.32 -48.71
N HIS A 126 9.25 -28.24 -49.75
CA HIS A 126 8.12 -29.10 -50.11
C HIS A 126 7.95 -30.38 -49.28
N THR A 127 6.77 -30.56 -48.68
CA THR A 127 5.74 -31.50 -49.19
C THR A 127 4.43 -31.29 -48.44
N GLU A 128 3.33 -31.21 -49.23
CA GLU A 128 1.92 -31.62 -48.98
C GLU A 128 1.49 -31.83 -47.51
N THR A 129 0.35 -31.35 -47.01
CA THR A 129 -0.99 -31.15 -47.57
C THR A 129 -1.81 -30.44 -46.49
N GLY A 130 -2.70 -29.52 -46.84
CA GLY A 130 -3.64 -28.94 -45.87
C GLY A 130 -4.17 -27.57 -46.26
N TYR A 131 -4.98 -27.54 -47.31
CA TYR A 131 -5.81 -26.39 -47.69
C TYR A 131 -6.66 -25.91 -46.52
N TRP A 132 -6.58 -24.63 -46.15
CA TRP A 132 -7.74 -23.87 -45.69
C TRP A 132 -7.63 -22.45 -46.25
N SER A 133 -8.49 -22.16 -47.21
CA SER A 133 -8.64 -20.85 -47.87
C SER A 133 -9.54 -19.96 -47.01
N PRO A 134 -9.25 -18.66 -46.85
CA PRO A 134 -10.16 -17.72 -46.22
C PRO A 134 -11.01 -17.08 -47.32
N ASP A 135 -12.25 -17.52 -47.48
CA ASP A 135 -13.20 -16.72 -48.27
C ASP A 135 -13.69 -15.53 -47.44
N ARG A 136 -13.63 -14.39 -48.12
CA ARG A 136 -13.79 -13.02 -47.64
C ARG A 136 -15.27 -12.62 -47.46
N PRO A 137 -15.53 -11.45 -46.83
CA PRO A 137 -16.87 -10.97 -46.53
C PRO A 137 -17.53 -10.33 -47.76
N ASP A 138 -18.85 -10.55 -47.92
CA ASP A 138 -19.90 -9.55 -48.18
C ASP A 138 -21.19 -10.24 -48.66
N ALA A 139 -22.20 -10.28 -47.78
CA ALA A 139 -23.64 -10.21 -48.07
C ALA A 139 -24.43 -10.07 -46.75
#